data_AF-A0A963PM53-F1
#
_entry.id   AF-A0A963PM53-F1
#
_cell.length_a   1.000
_cell.length_b   1.000
_cell.length_c   1.000
_cell.angle_alpha   90.00
_cell.angle_beta   90.00
_cell.angle_gamma   90.00
#
_symmetry.space_group_name_H-M   'P 1'
#
loop_
_entity.id
_entity.type
_entity.pdbx_description
1 polymer ?
#
loop_
_entity_poly.entity_id
_entity_poly.type
_entity_poly.pdbx_seq_one_letter_code
_entity_poly.pdbx_strand_id
1 'polypeptide(L)'
;MPTTIQHADFVDSIAAALQYISYYHPADYIAHLARAYEGEQSPAAKDAIAQILTNSRMSAEGRRPICQDTGIVNVFLKIGMDVRFAGFPGSVVD
;
A
#
# COMPACT_ATOMS: atom_id res chain seq x y z
N MET A 1 15.69 14.38 24.19
CA MET A 1 16.51 13.15 24.10
C MET A 1 16.37 12.63 22.68
N PRO A 2 17.45 12.23 22.01
CA PRO A 2 17.36 11.73 20.64
C PRO A 2 16.58 10.41 20.58
N THR A 3 15.75 10.24 19.55
CA THR A 3 15.05 8.98 19.27
C THR A 3 15.89 8.16 18.31
N THR A 4 16.31 6.96 18.73
CA THR A 4 17.06 6.04 17.87
C THR A 4 16.12 5.06 17.18
N ILE A 5 16.21 4.97 15.85
CA ILE A 5 15.53 3.96 15.03
C ILE A 5 16.59 2.98 14.55
N GLN A 6 16.39 1.68 14.80
CA GLN A 6 17.31 0.65 14.30
C GLN A 6 17.07 0.44 12.80
N HIS A 7 18.14 0.16 12.07
CA HIS A 7 18.06 -0.16 10.64
C HIS A 7 17.07 -1.31 10.34
N ALA A 8 17.09 -2.37 11.15
CA ALA A 8 16.16 -3.49 11.02
C ALA A 8 14.70 -3.04 11.16
N ASP A 9 14.38 -2.27 12.21
CA ASP A 9 13.02 -1.75 12.43
C ASP A 9 12.55 -0.88 11.26
N PHE A 10 13.44 -0.07 10.69
CA PHE A 10 13.14 0.75 9.52
C PHE A 10 12.82 -0.11 8.29
N VAL A 11 13.67 -1.09 7.97
CA VAL A 11 13.47 -2.02 6.86
C VAL A 11 12.17 -2.81 7.01
N ASP A 12 11.93 -3.37 8.20
CA ASP A 12 10.75 -4.17 8.49
C ASP A 12 9.47 -3.33 8.38
N SER A 13 9.51 -2.07 8.83
CA SER A 13 8.36 -1.16 8.71
C SER A 13 7.98 -0.87 7.26
N ILE A 14 8.96 -0.63 6.40
CA ILE A 14 8.73 -0.36 4.97
C ILE A 14 8.28 -1.65 4.26
N ALA A 15 8.94 -2.78 4.52
CA ALA A 15 8.57 -4.06 3.94
C ALA A 15 7.12 -4.43 4.30
N ALA A 16 6.74 -4.32 5.57
CA ALA A 16 5.38 -4.60 6.03
C ALA A 16 4.36 -3.65 5.38
N ALA A 17 4.68 -2.35 5.25
CA ALA A 17 3.82 -1.38 4.58
C ALA A 17 3.62 -1.74 3.09
N LEU A 18 4.69 -2.09 2.37
CA LEU A 18 4.63 -2.49 0.97
C LEU A 18 3.79 -3.76 0.77
N GLN A 19 3.95 -4.76 1.64
CA GLN A 19 3.11 -5.96 1.63
C GLN A 19 1.64 -5.60 1.84
N TYR A 20 1.35 -4.76 2.85
CA TYR A 20 -0.02 -4.34 3.16
C TYR A 20 -0.68 -3.64 1.97
N ILE A 21 -0.06 -2.61 1.39
CA ILE A 21 -0.67 -1.86 0.27
C ILE A 21 -0.79 -2.69 -1.00
N SER A 22 0.00 -3.77 -1.15
CA SER A 22 -0.11 -4.66 -2.31
C SER A 22 -1.36 -5.54 -2.30
N TYR A 23 -1.96 -5.78 -1.11
CA TYR A 23 -3.12 -6.68 -0.93
C TYR A 23 -4.41 -5.95 -0.57
N TYR A 24 -4.30 -4.71 -0.07
CA TYR A 24 -5.46 -3.96 0.43
C TYR A 24 -5.65 -2.67 -0.36
N HIS A 25 -6.84 -2.52 -0.94
CA HIS A 25 -7.33 -1.20 -1.29
C HIS A 25 -7.79 -0.43 -0.03
N PRO A 26 -7.64 0.90 0.00
CA PRO A 26 -8.21 1.75 1.03
C PRO A 26 -9.74 1.56 1.18
N ALA A 27 -10.24 1.70 2.42
CA ALA A 27 -11.66 1.49 2.71
C ALA A 27 -12.57 2.51 2.00
N ASP A 28 -12.11 3.76 1.86
CA ASP A 28 -12.79 4.82 1.12
C ASP A 28 -12.85 4.50 -0.38
N TYR A 29 -11.76 4.00 -0.97
CA TYR A 29 -11.75 3.54 -2.36
C TYR A 29 -12.83 2.46 -2.60
N ILE A 30 -12.90 1.43 -1.74
CA ILE A 30 -13.91 0.38 -1.84
C ILE A 30 -15.33 0.94 -1.67
N ALA A 31 -15.55 1.82 -0.70
CA ALA A 31 -16.86 2.43 -0.47
C ALA A 31 -17.33 3.28 -1.66
N HIS A 32 -16.43 4.05 -2.27
CA HIS A 32 -16.73 4.84 -3.46
C HIS A 32 -16.99 3.95 -4.68
N LEU A 33 -16.23 2.88 -4.86
CA LEU A 33 -16.41 1.94 -5.96
C LEU A 33 -17.72 1.14 -5.83
N ALA A 34 -18.10 0.76 -4.61
CA ALA A 34 -19.39 0.13 -4.34
C ALA A 34 -20.58 1.07 -4.64
N ARG A 35 -20.48 2.36 -4.26
CA ARG A 35 -21.48 3.36 -4.62
C ARG A 35 -21.58 3.55 -6.14
N ALA A 36 -20.44 3.53 -6.85
CA ALA A 36 -20.42 3.60 -8.30
C ALA A 36 -21.14 2.38 -8.93
N TYR A 37 -20.89 1.17 -8.42
CA TYR A 37 -21.58 -0.04 -8.86
C TYR A 37 -23.11 0.07 -8.74
N GLU A 38 -23.61 0.60 -7.62
CA GLU A 38 -25.04 0.78 -7.38
C GLU A 38 -25.67 1.74 -8.39
N GLY A 39 -24.99 2.85 -8.68
CA GLY A 39 -25.47 3.90 -9.58
C GLY A 39 -25.20 3.69 -11.08
N GLU A 40 -24.34 2.76 -11.46
CA GLU A 40 -23.95 2.54 -12.85
C GLU A 40 -25.10 1.96 -13.69
N GLN A 41 -25.31 2.54 -14.88
CA GLN A 41 -26.41 2.22 -15.80
C GLN A 41 -25.94 1.31 -16.94
N SER A 42 -24.67 1.42 -17.37
CA SER A 42 -24.10 0.59 -18.41
C SER A 42 -23.83 -0.83 -17.88
N PRO A 43 -24.44 -1.88 -18.46
CA PRO A 43 -24.23 -3.25 -17.99
C PRO A 43 -22.76 -3.66 -18.00
N ALA A 44 -22.05 -3.35 -19.08
CA ALA A 44 -20.63 -3.69 -19.21
C ALA A 44 -19.75 -2.97 -18.18
N ALA A 45 -20.04 -1.69 -17.89
CA ALA A 45 -19.29 -0.94 -16.88
C ALA A 45 -19.60 -1.46 -15.46
N LYS A 46 -20.87 -1.79 -15.19
CA LYS A 46 -21.31 -2.37 -13.92
C LYS A 46 -20.63 -3.72 -13.64
N ASP A 47 -20.52 -4.57 -14.66
CA ASP A 47 -19.81 -5.85 -14.57
C ASP A 47 -18.31 -5.66 -14.32
N ALA A 48 -17.68 -4.69 -15.00
CA ALA A 48 -16.28 -4.37 -14.76
C ALA A 48 -16.03 -3.90 -13.31
N ILE A 49 -16.92 -3.07 -12.76
CA ILE A 49 -16.82 -2.64 -11.35
C ILE A 49 -16.98 -3.85 -10.41
N ALA A 50 -17.93 -4.75 -10.67
CA ALA A 50 -18.11 -5.96 -9.87
C ALA A 50 -16.87 -6.85 -9.88
N GLN A 51 -16.18 -6.96 -11.02
CA GLN A 51 -14.91 -7.70 -11.12
C GLN A 51 -13.82 -7.06 -10.27
N ILE A 52 -13.68 -5.73 -10.28
CA ILE A 52 -12.69 -5.01 -9.45
C ILE A 52 -12.97 -5.21 -7.96
N LEU A 53 -14.25 -5.11 -7.54
CA LEU A 53 -14.66 -5.36 -6.14
C LEU A 53 -14.37 -6.80 -5.72
N THR A 54 -14.68 -7.77 -6.58
CA THR A 54 -14.40 -9.19 -6.33
C THR A 54 -12.90 -9.45 -6.23
N ASN A 55 -12.10 -8.89 -7.15
CA ASN A 55 -10.64 -8.99 -7.09
C ASN A 55 -10.07 -8.40 -5.80
N SER A 56 -10.57 -7.23 -5.39
CA SER A 56 -10.14 -6.59 -4.13
C SER A 56 -10.39 -7.48 -2.92
N ARG A 57 -11.54 -8.15 -2.86
CA ARG A 57 -11.86 -9.11 -1.79
C ARG A 57 -10.93 -10.32 -1.84
N MET A 58 -10.77 -10.95 -3.00
CA MET A 58 -9.94 -12.16 -3.16
C MET A 58 -8.47 -11.87 -2.82
N SER A 59 -7.96 -10.71 -3.21
CA SER A 59 -6.61 -10.26 -2.90
C SER A 59 -6.39 -10.10 -1.39
N ALA A 60 -7.34 -9.45 -0.70
CA ALA A 60 -7.30 -9.25 0.75
C ALA A 60 -7.38 -10.57 1.54
N GLU A 61 -8.28 -11.48 1.15
CA GLU A 61 -8.43 -12.80 1.79
C GLU A 61 -7.23 -13.71 1.49
N GLY A 62 -6.73 -13.69 0.26
CA GLY A 62 -5.63 -14.52 -0.20
C GLY A 62 -4.24 -14.00 0.12
N ARG A 63 -4.11 -12.75 0.57
CA ARG A 63 -2.84 -12.03 0.73
C ARG A 63 -1.98 -12.11 -0.53
N ARG A 64 -2.61 -11.82 -1.68
CA ARG A 64 -2.00 -11.85 -3.01
C ARG A 64 -2.05 -10.48 -3.64
N PRO A 65 -1.05 -10.06 -4.44
CA PRO A 65 -1.07 -8.75 -5.08
C PRO A 65 -2.37 -8.51 -5.84
N ILE A 66 -2.99 -7.34 -5.66
CA ILE A 66 -4.23 -6.94 -6.35
C ILE A 66 -4.02 -6.91 -7.87
N CYS A 67 -2.81 -6.58 -8.31
CA CYS A 67 -2.42 -6.45 -9.71
C CYS A 67 -1.16 -7.27 -10.00
N GLN A 68 -0.98 -7.70 -11.26
CA GLN A 68 0.23 -8.35 -11.74
C GLN A 68 1.43 -7.38 -11.77
N ASP A 69 1.19 -6.11 -12.08
CA ASP A 69 2.16 -5.04 -11.91
C ASP A 69 2.03 -4.43 -10.51
N THR A 70 3.05 -4.63 -9.69
CA THR A 70 3.10 -4.12 -8.31
C THR A 70 3.61 -2.69 -8.20
N GLY A 71 3.96 -2.09 -9.34
CA GLY A 71 4.39 -0.71 -9.45
C GLY A 71 5.84 -0.46 -9.00
N ILE A 72 6.16 0.82 -8.83
CA ILE A 72 7.47 1.31 -8.40
C ILE A 72 7.33 1.91 -6.99
N VAL A 73 8.24 1.55 -6.10
CA VAL A 73 8.27 2.06 -4.73
C VAL A 73 8.72 3.53 -4.72
N ASN A 74 7.83 4.41 -4.27
CA ASN A 74 8.10 5.83 -4.06
C ASN A 74 7.94 6.14 -2.58
N VAL A 75 9.00 6.68 -1.96
CA VAL A 75 9.04 6.91 -0.52
C VAL A 75 9.26 8.40 -0.24
N PHE A 76 8.34 9.00 0.51
CA PHE A 76 8.45 10.37 1.01
C PHE A 76 8.67 10.32 2.52
N LEU A 77 9.81 10.79 3.00
CA LEU A 77 10.16 10.77 4.42
C LEU A 77 10.16 12.19 4.99
N LYS A 78 9.54 12.34 6.15
CA LYS A 78 9.72 13.51 7.03
C LYS A 78 10.46 13.07 8.27
N ILE A 79 11.72 13.48 8.39
CA ILE A 79 12.61 13.05 9.46
C ILE A 79 12.74 14.18 10.47
N GLY A 80 12.48 13.89 11.75
CA GLY A 80 12.66 14.85 12.84
C GLY A 80 14.14 15.09 13.14
N MET A 81 14.50 16.31 13.57
CA MET A 81 15.90 16.72 13.80
C MET A 81 16.63 15.86 14.86
N ASP A 82 15.88 15.36 15.84
CA ASP A 82 16.40 14.51 16.93
C ASP A 82 16.34 13.01 16.63
N VAL A 83 15.97 12.60 15.41
CA VAL A 83 16.01 11.20 14.99
C VAL A 83 17.44 10.80 14.63
N ARG A 84 17.85 9.62 15.07
CA ARG A 84 19.13 8.99 14.70
C ARG A 84 18.86 7.58 14.19
N PHE A 85 19.42 7.24 13.04
CA PHE A 85 19.39 5.89 12.50
C PHE A 85 20.65 5.14 12.94
N ALA A 86 20.47 3.98 13.55
CA ALA A 86 21.57 3.13 14.00
C ALA A 86 21.73 1.90 13.11
N GLY A 87 22.97 1.46 12.89
CA GLY A 87 23.27 0.25 12.11
C GLY A 87 22.97 0.38 10.62
N PHE A 88 22.91 1.59 10.07
CA PHE A 88 22.66 1.83 8.65
C PHE A 88 23.94 1.54 7.84
N PRO A 89 23.93 0.57 6.91
CA PRO A 89 25.12 0.18 6.16
C PRO A 89 25.37 1.04 4.91
N GLY A 90 24.38 1.83 4.47
CA GLY A 90 24.44 2.63 3.25
C GLY A 90 25.03 4.03 3.46
N SER A 91 25.51 4.63 2.38
CA SER A 91 25.94 6.02 2.30
C SER A 91 24.89 6.83 1.53
N VAL A 92 24.76 8.14 1.82
CA VAL A 92 23.94 9.07 1.00
C VAL A 92 24.70 9.51 -0.27
N VAL A 93 25.93 9.02 -0.44
CA VAL A 93 26.87 9.46 -1.47
C VAL A 93 27.03 8.42 -2.61
N ASP A 94 26.12 7.46 -2.72
CA ASP A 94 26.10 6.48 -3.79
C ASP A 94 25.00 6.80 -4.82
#